data_AF-A0A7W0LRF8-F1
#
_entry.id   AF-A0A7W0LRF8-F1
#
_cell.length_a   1.000
_cell.length_b   1.000
_cell.length_c   1.000
_cell.angle_alpha   90.00
_cell.angle_beta   90.00
_cell.angle_gamma   90.00
#
_symmetry.space_group_name_H-M   'P 1'
#
loop_
_entity.id
_entity.type
_entity.pdbx_description
1 polymer ?
#
loop_
_entity_poly.entity_id
_entity_poly.type
_entity_poly.pdbx_seq_one_letter_code
_entity_poly.pdbx_strand_id
1 'polypeptide(L)' 'GDLRREVSQDIKRKMEIGTYQGLRHRRGLPVRGQRTHTNARTRKGPKKTVAGKKKVKK' A
#
# COMPACT_ATOMS: atom_id res chain seq x y z
N GLY A 1 -15.75 4.84 -14.98
CA GLY A 1 -16.73 5.51 -14.12
C GLY A 1 -16.09 6.74 -13.53
N ASP A 2 -16.78 7.87 -13.59
CA ASP A 2 -16.21 9.18 -13.25
C ASP A 2 -15.82 9.29 -11.77
N LEU A 3 -16.56 8.64 -10.87
CA LEU A 3 -16.17 8.52 -9.46
C LEU A 3 -14.78 7.91 -9.26
N ARG A 4 -14.37 6.95 -10.11
CA ARG A 4 -13.02 6.37 -10.02
C ARG A 4 -11.95 7.34 -10.49
N ARG A 5 -12.26 8.23 -11.43
CA ARG A 5 -11.34 9.26 -11.94
C ARG A 5 -11.13 10.34 -10.87
N GLU A 6 -12.20 10.83 -10.27
CA GLU A 6 -12.17 11.82 -9.19
C GLU A 6 -11.33 11.32 -8.00
N VAL A 7 -11.63 10.12 -7.49
CA VAL A 7 -10.86 9.51 -6.39
C VAL A 7 -9.38 9.35 -6.75
N SER A 8 -9.09 9.00 -8.00
CA SER A 8 -7.70 8.87 -8.46
C SER A 8 -6.98 10.22 -8.53
N GLN A 9 -7.68 11.28 -8.96
CA GLN A 9 -7.17 12.65 -8.96
C GLN A 9 -6.89 13.14 -7.53
N ASP A 10 -7.78 12.86 -6.59
CA ASP A 10 -7.57 13.18 -5.17
C ASP A 10 -6.35 12.48 -4.57
N ILE A 11 -6.16 11.19 -4.87
CA ILE A 11 -4.98 10.45 -4.41
C ILE A 11 -3.71 11.04 -5.04
N LYS A 12 -3.74 11.40 -6.33
CA LYS A 12 -2.61 12.02 -7.02
C LYS A 12 -2.24 13.37 -6.40
N ARG A 13 -3.22 14.23 -6.16
CA ARG A 13 -3.05 15.51 -5.47
C ARG A 13 -2.40 15.34 -4.09
N LYS A 14 -2.86 14.37 -3.28
CA LYS A 14 -2.25 14.06 -1.97
C LYS A 14 -0.79 13.61 -2.07
N MET A 15 -0.43 12.87 -3.13
CA MET A 15 0.93 12.42 -3.40
C MET A 15 1.86 13.54 -3.88
N GLU A 16 1.35 14.50 -4.64
CA GLU A 16 2.09 15.68 -5.13
C GLU A 16 2.39 16.66 -3.99
N ILE A 17 1.39 16.94 -3.14
CA ILE A 17 1.55 17.81 -1.95
C ILE A 17 2.53 17.20 -0.93
N GLY A 18 2.71 15.88 -0.91
CA GLY A 18 3.62 15.21 0.04
C GLY A 18 3.03 14.97 1.44
N THR A 19 1.71 15.02 1.58
CA THR A 19 1.02 14.72 2.84
C THR A 19 1.32 13.30 3.34
N TYR A 20 1.11 13.03 4.64
CA TYR A 20 1.27 11.68 5.21
C TYR A 20 0.47 10.64 4.43
N GLN A 21 -0.81 10.90 4.14
CA GLN A 21 -1.63 9.98 3.36
C GLN A 21 -1.02 9.71 1.97
N GLY A 22 -0.55 10.75 1.27
CA GLY A 22 0.13 10.61 -0.01
C GLY A 22 1.37 9.72 0.04
N LEU A 23 2.23 9.92 1.05
CA LEU A 23 3.42 9.08 1.26
C LEU A 23 3.04 7.61 1.52
N ARG A 24 1.95 7.36 2.25
CA ARG A 24 1.45 6.00 2.50
C ARG A 24 0.84 5.37 1.26
N HIS A 25 0.12 6.14 0.44
CA HIS A 25 -0.38 5.70 -0.86
C HIS A 25 0.78 5.27 -1.78
N ARG A 26 1.84 6.09 -1.88
CA ARG A 26 3.05 5.80 -2.67
C ARG A 26 3.79 4.55 -2.19
N ARG A 27 3.92 4.37 -0.86
CA ARG A 27 4.61 3.22 -0.24
C ARG A 27 3.77 1.93 -0.17
N GLY A 28 2.53 1.92 -0.65
CA GLY A 28 1.65 0.75 -0.55
C GLY A 28 1.31 0.38 0.89
N LEU A 29 1.18 1.38 1.78
CA LEU A 29 0.85 1.18 3.20
C LEU A 29 -0.57 1.65 3.50
N PRO A 30 -1.21 1.12 4.56
CA PRO A 30 -2.46 1.67 5.08
C PRO A 30 -2.35 3.16 5.44
N VAL A 31 -3.40 3.91 5.11
CA VAL A 31 -3.44 5.39 5.18
C VAL A 31 -4.18 5.93 6.42
N ARG A 32 -5.08 5.14 7.02
CA ARG A 32 -5.97 5.55 8.13
C ARG A 32 -5.37 5.29 9.53
N GLY A 33 -4.06 5.46 9.70
CA GLY A 33 -3.39 5.26 11.00
C GLY A 33 -3.30 3.81 11.49
N GLN A 34 -3.61 2.82 10.64
CA GLN A 34 -3.56 1.41 11.00
C GLN A 34 -2.12 0.93 11.27
N ARG A 35 -1.97 -0.01 12.20
CA ARG A 35 -0.68 -0.67 12.49
C ARG A 35 -0.22 -1.44 11.25
N THR A 36 1.08 -1.36 10.94
CA THR A 36 1.64 -1.99 9.73
C THR A 36 2.63 -3.12 10.01
N HIS A 37 2.94 -3.39 11.28
CA HIS A 37 3.92 -4.41 11.65
C HIS A 37 3.40 -5.84 11.38
N THR A 38 2.19 -6.15 11.85
CA THR A 38 1.61 -7.50 11.77
C THR A 38 0.60 -7.64 10.62
N ASN A 39 -0.57 -7.00 10.75
CA ASN A 39 -1.74 -7.23 9.88
C ASN A 39 -1.99 -6.05 8.93
N ALA A 40 -1.33 -6.04 7.77
CA ALA A 40 -1.51 -4.99 6.75
C ALA A 40 -1.40 -5.52 5.30
N ARG A 41 -1.67 -6.81 5.10
CA ARG A 41 -1.39 -7.52 3.83
C ARG A 41 -2.31 -7.11 2.67
N THR A 42 -3.56 -6.73 2.94
CA THR A 42 -4.49 -6.24 1.91
C THR A 42 -3.91 -5.06 1.13
N ARG A 43 -3.16 -4.17 1.81
CA ARG A 43 -2.54 -3.00 1.17
C ARG A 43 -1.08 -3.23 0.74
N LYS A 44 -0.29 -3.94 1.55
CA LYS A 44 1.13 -4.25 1.27
C LYS A 44 1.33 -5.29 0.16
N GLY A 45 0.32 -6.09 -0.13
CA GLY A 45 0.42 -7.27 -0.99
C GLY A 45 1.01 -8.49 -0.28
N PRO A 46 1.11 -9.61 -1.01
CA PRO A 46 1.69 -10.86 -0.50
C PRO A 46 3.14 -10.66 -0.07
N LYS A 47 3.59 -11.49 0.86
CA LYS A 47 4.97 -11.44 1.37
C LYS A 47 5.90 -11.79 0.21
N LYS A 48 6.65 -10.81 -0.32
CA LYS A 48 7.71 -11.06 -1.28
C LYS A 48 8.70 -12.01 -0.61
N THR A 49 8.68 -13.27 -1.02
CA THR A 49 9.72 -14.22 -0.64
C THR A 49 10.97 -13.79 -1.37
N VAL A 50 12.07 -13.61 -0.64
CA VAL A 50 13.37 -13.50 -1.30
C VAL A 50 13.60 -14.87 -1.93
N ALA A 51 13.64 -14.93 -3.26
CA ALA A 51 13.92 -16.15 -4.00
C ALA A 51 15.19 -16.77 -3.40
N GLY A 52 15.08 -17.99 -2.86
CA GLY A 52 16.19 -18.69 -2.20
C GLY A 52 15.90 -19.27 -0.81
N LYS A 53 14.81 -18.89 -0.12
CA LYS A 53 14.42 -19.61 1.10
C LYS A 53 13.72 -20.92 0.74
N LYS A 54 14.50 -22.01 0.81
CA LYS A 54 14.11 -23.43 0.74
C LYS A 54 12.62 -23.63 1.04
N LYS A 55 11.86 -24.09 0.04
CA LYS A 55 10.50 -24.59 0.28
C LYS A 55 10.61 -25.64 1.37
N VAL A 56 9.97 -25.45 2.51
CA VAL A 56 9.72 -26.55 3.45
C VAL A 56 8.79 -27.50 2.70
N LYS A 57 9.36 -28.57 2.13
CA LYS A 57 8.55 -29.69 1.65
C LYS A 57 7.88 -30.26 2.88
N LYS A 58 6.55 -30.34 2.84
CA LYS A 58 5.79 -31.19 3.74
C LYS A 58 6.02 -32.64 3.33
#